data_AF-A0A7S3B736-F1
#
_entry.id   AF-A0A7S3B736-F1
#
_cell.length_a   1.000
_cell.length_b   1.000
_cell.length_c   1.000
_cell.angle_alpha   90.00
_cell.angle_beta   90.00
_cell.angle_gamma   90.00
#
_symmetry.space_group_name_H-M   'P 1'
#
loop_
_entity.id
_entity.type
_entity.pdbx_description
1 polymer ?
#
loop_
_entity_poly.entity_id
_entity_poly.type
_entity_poly.pdbx_seq_one_letter_code
_entity_poly.pdbx_strand_id
1 'polypeptide(L)'
;TFPCDMWFDRRQGDKKIERVLFPRDATGAVVGVKTAKYRIEVHTADVRGAGTDANVSLMLSGEEGDTAEMRLTNNSGKDLFERGNTDEFLVEEKDVGALKKATVWHDGAWFGSDYVLRAIDVTNGATG
;
A
#
# COMPACT_ATOMS: atom_id res chain seq x y z
N THR A 1 -1.87 -23.35 -7.08
CA THR A 1 -2.95 -22.45 -7.55
C THR A 1 -2.86 -21.14 -6.78
N PHE A 2 -3.50 -20.07 -7.25
CA PHE A 2 -3.57 -18.77 -6.56
C PHE A 2 -5.00 -18.56 -6.04
N PRO A 3 -5.35 -19.12 -4.86
CA PRO A 3 -6.71 -19.03 -4.36
C PRO A 3 -7.07 -17.59 -3.98
N CYS A 4 -8.31 -17.18 -4.29
CA CYS A 4 -8.85 -15.87 -3.96
C CYS A 4 -10.34 -16.01 -3.68
N ASP A 5 -10.69 -16.18 -2.39
CA ASP A 5 -12.07 -16.41 -1.93
C ASP A 5 -12.68 -15.15 -1.31
N MET A 6 -12.48 -14.01 -1.97
CA MET A 6 -12.83 -12.70 -1.42
C MET A 6 -13.56 -11.84 -2.45
N TRP A 7 -14.44 -10.97 -1.96
CA TRP A 7 -15.10 -9.97 -2.79
C TRP A 7 -14.09 -9.02 -3.44
N PHE A 8 -14.33 -8.70 -4.71
CA PHE A 8 -13.60 -7.70 -5.49
C PHE A 8 -14.53 -6.52 -5.79
N ASP A 9 -15.04 -5.90 -4.73
CA ASP A 9 -16.10 -4.90 -4.79
C ASP A 9 -15.83 -3.84 -3.71
N ARG A 10 -15.95 -2.56 -4.03
CA ARG A 10 -15.79 -1.44 -3.08
C ARG A 10 -16.87 -1.38 -2.00
N ARG A 11 -17.93 -2.18 -2.10
CA ARG A 11 -19.11 -2.17 -1.21
C ARG A 11 -19.27 -3.44 -0.38
N GLN A 12 -18.52 -4.50 -0.70
CA GLN A 12 -18.65 -5.82 -0.05
C GLN A 12 -17.30 -6.34 0.44
N GLY A 13 -17.33 -7.31 1.36
CA GLY A 13 -16.12 -7.91 1.91
C GLY A 13 -15.18 -6.88 2.54
N ASP A 14 -13.91 -6.93 2.17
CA ASP A 14 -12.91 -5.97 2.64
C ASP A 14 -12.87 -4.69 1.81
N LYS A 15 -13.80 -4.48 0.88
CA LYS A 15 -13.93 -3.30 0.00
C LYS A 15 -12.74 -3.07 -0.95
N LYS A 16 -11.88 -4.07 -1.14
CA LYS A 16 -10.75 -3.97 -2.08
C LYS A 16 -11.14 -4.45 -3.48
N ILE A 17 -10.61 -3.76 -4.48
CA ILE A 17 -10.72 -4.12 -5.90
C ILE A 17 -9.33 -4.30 -6.53
N GLU A 18 -8.37 -4.67 -5.70
CA GLU A 18 -7.00 -4.99 -6.10
C GLU A 18 -6.41 -5.94 -5.05
N ARG A 19 -5.70 -6.97 -5.51
CA ARG A 19 -5.11 -8.01 -4.65
C ARG A 19 -3.85 -8.58 -5.28
N VAL A 20 -2.82 -8.75 -4.47
CA VAL A 20 -1.70 -9.63 -4.79
C VAL A 20 -1.99 -11.02 -4.24
N LEU A 21 -1.81 -12.02 -5.09
CA LEU A 21 -2.07 -13.42 -4.75
C LEU A 21 -0.76 -14.20 -4.77
N PHE A 22 -0.54 -14.98 -3.72
CA PHE A 22 0.60 -15.87 -3.61
C PHE A 22 0.17 -17.31 -3.84
N PRO A 23 1.04 -18.17 -4.43
CA PRO A 23 0.70 -19.57 -4.61
C PRO A 23 0.60 -20.24 -3.24
N ARG A 24 -0.43 -21.07 -3.07
CA ARG A 24 -0.66 -21.84 -1.84
C ARG A 24 -0.61 -23.34 -2.10
N ASP A 25 -0.14 -24.10 -1.12
CA ASP A 25 -0.18 -25.55 -1.11
C ASP A 25 -1.54 -26.11 -0.65
N ALA A 26 -1.64 -27.43 -0.58
CA ALA A 26 -2.87 -28.11 -0.15
C ALA A 26 -3.28 -27.81 1.31
N THR A 27 -2.39 -27.27 2.12
CA THR A 27 -2.66 -26.84 3.51
C THR A 27 -3.07 -25.37 3.61
N GLY A 28 -2.99 -24.63 2.49
CA GLY A 28 -3.24 -23.19 2.46
C GLY A 28 -2.02 -22.35 2.85
N ALA A 29 -0.86 -22.94 3.06
CA ALA A 29 0.37 -22.20 3.33
C ALA A 29 0.89 -21.56 2.03
N VAL A 30 1.41 -20.33 2.12
CA VAL A 30 2.13 -19.71 0.99
C VAL A 30 3.41 -20.49 0.73
N VAL A 31 3.68 -20.84 -0.52
CA VAL A 31 4.85 -21.64 -0.91
C VAL A 31 5.73 -20.92 -1.92
N GLY A 32 7.04 -21.09 -1.81
CA GLY A 32 8.01 -20.56 -2.79
C GLY A 32 8.21 -19.04 -2.76
N VAL A 33 7.52 -18.31 -1.88
CA VAL A 33 7.66 -16.86 -1.67
C VAL A 33 7.61 -16.55 -0.18
N LYS A 34 8.56 -15.77 0.33
CA LYS A 34 8.46 -15.17 1.66
C LYS A 34 7.55 -13.94 1.55
N THR A 35 6.63 -13.79 2.49
CA THR A 35 5.78 -12.59 2.61
C THR A 35 6.09 -11.86 3.91
N ALA A 36 5.87 -10.56 3.91
CA ALA A 36 6.00 -9.70 5.07
C ALA A 36 4.81 -8.76 5.17
N LYS A 37 4.46 -8.39 6.41
CA LYS A 37 3.50 -7.32 6.67
C LYS A 37 4.25 -6.01 6.78
N TYR A 38 3.93 -5.06 5.90
CA TYR A 38 4.46 -3.71 5.96
C TYR A 38 3.45 -2.78 6.61
N ARG A 39 3.93 -1.97 7.55
CA ARG A 39 3.22 -0.79 8.04
C ARG A 39 3.79 0.42 7.31
N ILE A 40 2.92 1.13 6.59
CA ILE A 40 3.26 2.29 5.79
C ILE A 40 2.53 3.49 6.41
N GLU A 41 3.27 4.49 6.84
CA GLU A 41 2.74 5.76 7.34
C GLU A 41 3.09 6.85 6.32
N VAL A 42 2.07 7.44 5.70
CA VAL A 42 2.20 8.52 4.72
C VAL A 42 1.91 9.83 5.41
N HIS A 43 2.86 10.75 5.39
CA HIS A 43 2.72 12.07 5.99
C HIS A 43 2.52 13.12 4.91
N THR A 44 1.36 13.76 4.88
CA THR A 44 1.11 14.93 4.03
C THR A 44 1.63 16.18 4.71
N ALA A 45 2.28 17.08 3.97
CA ALA A 45 2.78 18.33 4.54
C ALA A 45 1.66 19.23 5.08
N ASP A 46 1.96 19.99 6.13
CA ASP A 46 1.06 21.03 6.65
C ASP A 46 1.31 22.37 5.96
N VAL A 47 1.09 22.42 4.65
CA VAL A 47 1.08 23.66 3.85
C VAL A 47 -0.22 23.77 3.08
N ARG A 48 -0.68 25.00 2.82
CA ARG A 48 -1.95 25.23 2.11
C ARG A 48 -1.90 24.58 0.73
N GLY A 49 -2.90 23.73 0.42
CA GLY A 49 -2.99 23.01 -0.85
C GLY A 49 -2.11 21.74 -0.93
N ALA A 50 -1.62 21.24 0.21
CA ALA A 50 -0.79 20.04 0.23
C ALA A 50 -1.53 18.71 0.06
N GLY A 51 -2.85 18.68 0.29
CA GLY A 51 -3.64 17.46 0.22
C GLY A 51 -4.09 17.12 -1.21
N THR A 52 -4.35 15.84 -1.45
CA THR A 52 -4.65 15.30 -2.79
C THR A 52 -5.89 14.41 -2.80
N ASP A 53 -6.75 14.62 -3.79
CA ASP A 53 -7.84 13.69 -4.14
C ASP A 53 -7.41 12.59 -5.13
N ALA A 54 -6.20 12.72 -5.71
CA ALA A 54 -5.65 11.74 -6.64
C ALA A 54 -5.34 10.40 -5.95
N ASN A 55 -5.26 9.33 -6.76
CA ASN A 55 -4.95 8.01 -6.24
C ASN A 55 -3.44 7.85 -6.06
N VAL A 56 -2.99 7.66 -4.83
CA VAL A 56 -1.57 7.47 -4.50
C VAL A 56 -1.21 5.98 -4.51
N SER A 57 -0.10 5.65 -5.16
CA SER A 57 0.48 4.31 -5.27
C SER A 57 1.91 4.28 -4.73
N LEU A 58 2.34 3.09 -4.28
CA LEU A 58 3.65 2.82 -3.72
C LEU A 58 4.21 1.50 -4.25
N MET A 59 5.53 1.44 -4.45
CA MET A 59 6.29 0.20 -4.63
C MET A 59 7.54 0.23 -3.78
N LEU A 60 7.80 -0.85 -3.05
CA LEU A 60 8.98 -0.99 -2.20
C LEU A 60 10.03 -1.84 -2.91
N SER A 61 11.28 -1.40 -2.82
CA SER A 61 12.45 -2.12 -3.32
C SER A 61 13.41 -2.41 -2.17
N GLY A 62 13.89 -3.64 -2.10
CA GLY A 62 14.88 -4.11 -1.13
C GLY A 62 15.88 -5.09 -1.74
N GLU A 63 16.67 -5.74 -0.88
CA GLU A 63 17.72 -6.69 -1.29
C GLU A 63 17.16 -7.96 -1.95
N GLU A 64 15.94 -8.38 -1.61
CA GLU A 64 15.27 -9.55 -2.20
C GLU A 64 14.36 -9.17 -3.40
N GLY A 65 14.47 -7.94 -3.92
CA GLY A 65 13.77 -7.44 -5.11
C GLY A 65 12.70 -6.40 -4.79
N ASP A 66 11.65 -6.35 -5.61
CA ASP A 66 10.57 -5.36 -5.51
C ASP A 66 9.24 -6.01 -5.10
N THR A 67 8.38 -5.24 -4.43
CA THR A 67 6.95 -5.55 -4.30
C THR A 67 6.22 -5.30 -5.62
N ALA A 68 4.98 -5.74 -5.73
CA ALA A 68 4.07 -5.18 -6.73
C ALA A 68 3.76 -3.71 -6.45
N GLU A 69 3.10 -3.04 -7.41
CA GLU A 69 2.43 -1.77 -7.15
C GLU A 69 1.34 -1.97 -6.09
N MET A 70 1.32 -1.09 -5.10
CA MET A 70 0.31 -1.05 -4.06
C MET A 70 -0.42 0.27 -4.13
N ARG A 71 -1.71 0.25 -4.49
CA ARG A 71 -2.56 1.42 -4.36
C ARG A 71 -2.89 1.67 -2.90
N LEU A 72 -2.49 2.82 -2.38
CA LEU A 72 -2.69 3.20 -0.99
C LEU A 72 -4.13 3.68 -0.79
N THR A 73 -5.00 2.74 -0.44
CA THR A 73 -6.42 2.98 -0.16
C THR A 73 -6.78 2.46 1.21
N ASN A 74 -7.74 3.12 1.86
CA ASN A 74 -8.32 2.64 3.09
C ASN A 74 -9.84 2.51 2.91
N ASN A 75 -10.43 1.56 3.65
CA ASN A 75 -11.83 1.19 3.51
C ASN A 75 -12.72 1.81 4.59
N SER A 76 -12.17 2.78 5.32
CA SER A 76 -12.82 3.47 6.43
C SER A 76 -13.74 4.60 5.97
N GLY A 77 -13.71 4.96 4.68
CA GLY A 77 -14.42 6.14 4.16
C GLY A 77 -13.78 7.46 4.61
N LYS A 78 -12.61 7.39 5.25
CA LYS A 78 -11.77 8.54 5.57
C LYS A 78 -11.24 9.14 4.27
N ASP A 79 -11.27 10.46 4.22
CA ASP A 79 -10.58 11.22 3.20
C ASP A 79 -9.05 11.15 3.43
N LEU A 80 -8.34 10.63 2.44
CA LEU A 80 -6.94 10.25 2.55
C LEU A 80 -6.03 11.36 2.03
N PHE A 81 -4.79 11.40 2.53
CA PHE A 81 -3.74 12.29 2.07
C PHE A 81 -4.04 13.77 2.27
N GLU A 82 -4.94 14.10 3.20
CA GLU A 82 -5.31 15.46 3.55
C GLU A 82 -4.18 16.24 4.21
N ARG A 83 -4.18 17.56 4.05
CA ARG A 83 -3.16 18.47 4.58
C ARG A 83 -2.89 18.20 6.08
N GLY A 84 -1.61 18.01 6.43
CA GLY A 84 -1.17 17.80 7.81
C GLY A 84 -1.56 16.46 8.42
N ASN A 85 -2.25 15.59 7.68
CA ASN A 85 -2.62 14.27 8.16
C ASN A 85 -1.48 13.27 7.99
N THR A 86 -1.55 12.23 8.82
CA THR A 86 -0.83 10.98 8.62
C THR A 86 -1.84 9.87 8.33
N ASP A 87 -1.59 9.12 7.26
CA ASP A 87 -2.42 8.00 6.83
C ASP A 87 -1.63 6.69 6.92
N GLU A 88 -2.21 5.72 7.61
CA GLU A 88 -1.59 4.41 7.84
C GLU A 88 -2.21 3.33 6.94
N PHE A 89 -1.34 2.49 6.38
CA PHE A 89 -1.71 1.32 5.61
C PHE A 89 -0.98 0.08 6.13
N LEU A 90 -1.72 -1.00 6.32
CA LEU A 90 -1.18 -2.34 6.60
C LEU A 90 -1.37 -3.22 5.36
N VAL A 91 -0.26 -3.66 4.78
CA VAL A 91 -0.24 -4.45 3.55
C VAL A 91 0.59 -5.71 3.75
N GLU A 92 0.14 -6.83 3.17
CA GLU A 92 0.92 -8.06 3.10
C GLU A 92 1.42 -8.22 1.67
N GLU A 93 2.74 -8.26 1.51
CA GLU A 93 3.41 -8.32 0.22
C GLU A 93 4.58 -9.28 0.27
N LYS A 94 5.23 -9.50 -0.88
CA LYS A 94 6.51 -10.19 -0.92
C LYS A 94 7.49 -9.52 0.06
N ASP A 95 8.21 -10.32 0.84
CA ASP A 95 9.32 -9.82 1.64
C ASP A 95 10.45 -9.40 0.70
N VAL A 96 10.83 -8.12 0.76
CA VAL A 96 11.93 -7.56 -0.05
C VAL A 96 13.24 -7.51 0.73
N GLY A 97 13.28 -8.07 1.95
CA GLY A 97 14.44 -8.00 2.83
C GLY A 97 14.68 -6.57 3.33
N ALA A 98 15.95 -6.17 3.44
CA ALA A 98 16.30 -4.82 3.87
C ALA A 98 15.85 -3.79 2.83
N LEU A 99 14.99 -2.86 3.25
CA LEU A 99 14.44 -1.80 2.42
C LEU A 99 15.56 -0.87 1.90
N LYS A 100 15.52 -0.55 0.61
CA LYS A 100 16.50 0.34 -0.05
C LYS A 100 15.85 1.56 -0.69
N LYS A 101 14.61 1.44 -1.18
CA LYS A 101 13.92 2.51 -1.91
C LYS A 101 12.40 2.34 -1.81
N ALA A 102 11.70 3.46 -1.71
CA ALA A 102 10.26 3.56 -1.90
C ALA A 102 10.00 4.42 -3.15
N THR A 103 9.21 3.90 -4.10
CA THR A 103 8.78 4.63 -5.30
C THR A 103 7.32 4.99 -5.11
N VAL A 104 7.00 6.29 -5.22
CA VAL A 104 5.65 6.83 -4.95
C VAL A 104 5.20 7.61 -6.16
N TRP A 105 3.94 7.46 -6.55
CA TRP A 105 3.32 8.22 -7.62
C TRP A 105 1.83 8.40 -7.38
N HIS A 106 1.21 9.33 -8.10
CA HIS A 106 -0.23 9.46 -8.15
C HIS A 106 -0.68 9.65 -9.60
N ASP A 107 -1.96 9.40 -9.88
CA ASP A 107 -2.51 9.42 -11.24
C ASP A 107 -3.05 10.78 -11.68
N GLY A 108 -2.90 11.82 -10.85
CA GLY A 108 -3.40 13.17 -11.13
C GLY A 108 -4.93 13.27 -11.22
N ALA A 109 -5.67 12.23 -10.83
CA ALA A 109 -7.11 12.19 -10.96
C ALA A 109 -7.82 13.20 -10.03
N TRP A 110 -9.03 13.57 -10.45
CA TRP A 110 -9.95 14.45 -9.71
C TRP A 110 -9.50 15.92 -9.59
N PHE A 111 -10.44 16.77 -9.19
CA PHE A 111 -10.14 18.17 -8.88
C PHE A 111 -9.42 18.21 -7.53
N GLY A 112 -8.25 18.82 -7.44
CA GLY A 112 -7.44 18.80 -6.20
C GLY A 112 -6.36 17.73 -6.19
N SER A 113 -5.68 17.49 -7.31
CA SER A 113 -4.58 16.52 -7.42
C SER A 113 -3.20 17.08 -7.10
N ASP A 114 -3.13 18.32 -6.60
CA ASP A 114 -1.91 18.87 -6.01
C ASP A 114 -1.49 17.98 -4.84
N TYR A 115 -0.19 17.76 -4.63
CA TYR A 115 0.26 16.95 -3.51
C TYR A 115 1.62 17.37 -3.01
N VAL A 116 1.73 17.58 -1.70
CA VAL A 116 3.03 17.78 -1.04
C VAL A 116 3.22 16.65 -0.03
N LEU A 117 3.82 15.56 -0.51
CA LEU A 117 4.28 14.46 0.32
C LEU A 117 5.44 14.94 1.21
N ARG A 118 5.27 14.85 2.53
CA ARG A 118 6.32 15.20 3.50
C ARG A 118 7.27 14.04 3.72
N ALA A 119 6.74 12.85 3.97
CA ALA A 119 7.52 11.66 4.29
C ALA A 119 6.68 10.39 4.08
N ILE A 120 7.37 9.26 3.91
CA ILE A 120 6.78 7.93 4.08
C ILE A 120 7.69 7.15 5.01
N ASP A 121 7.13 6.69 6.12
CA ASP A 121 7.80 5.75 7.02
C ASP A 121 7.29 4.33 6.73
N VAL A 122 8.22 3.38 6.63
CA VAL A 122 7.91 1.99 6.29
C VAL A 122 8.59 1.07 7.31
N THR A 123 7.77 0.25 7.98
CA THR A 123 8.23 -0.79 8.91
C THR A 123 7.97 -2.17 8.28
N ASN A 124 9.02 -2.99 8.16
CA ASN A 124 8.89 -4.38 7.69
C ASN A 124 8.74 -5.31 8.91
N GLY A 125 7.55 -5.87 9.11
CA GLY A 125 7.25 -6.72 10.26
C GLY A 125 8.06 -8.03 10.33
N ALA A 126 8.78 -8.42 9.28
CA ALA A 126 9.69 -9.55 9.29
C ALA A 126 11.10 -9.19 9.82
N THR A 127 11.52 -7.93 9.68
CA THR A 127 12.90 -7.50 9.98
C THR A 127 13.02 -6.44 11.08
N GLY A 128 11.90 -5.88 11.55
CA GLY A 128 11.86 -4.90 12.65
C GLY A 128 12.03 -3.49 12.14
#